data_AF-V7AWT5-F1
#
_entry.id   AF-V7AWT5-F1
#
_cell.length_a   1.000
_cell.length_b   1.000
_cell.length_c   1.000
_cell.angle_alpha   90.00
_cell.angle_beta   90.00
_cell.angle_gamma   90.00
#
_symmetry.space_group_name_H-M   'P 1'
#
loop_
_entity.id
_entity.type
_entity.pdbx_description
1 polymer ?
#
loop_
_entity_poly.entity_id
_entity_poly.type
_entity_poly.pdbx_seq_one_letter_code
_entity_poly.pdbx_strand_id
1 'polypeptide(L)'
;MGPTEIVDLSSDDESETVCLKAVKLEGDFVMDKKCQSHTTGQDSEENLSSNGPSTGHSNSSVLEQGPSPVDDTCISYVSPIGAAPLCRQFWKAGNYDDGIGSKVTVQNAKNYLHVHPMFLHSNATSHKWAFGAIAELLDNAVDEIQNGATFVIVDKTSNPRDGSPALLIQDDGGGMDPEAMRRCMSFGFSDKKSQFAIGRYGNGFKTSTMRLGADVIVFSCHLNNRILTQSIGLLSYTYLTQTQLDRIVVPMVNYEFNTSTGSLEVLNGNDHFVSNLSLLLRWSPYSSEADLLKQFDEIGSHGTKVIIYNLWCNDDGNLELDFDTNSKDIRIAGDVKRIDTLKAWKSVNEDHIANRFRYSLHVYLSILYLKIPERFQIILRGQVVKPHNIADDLKYPQFVKYAPLIGGSTKGTALTVTTIGFLKEAPQVNIHGFNVYHKNRLILPFWQVVNYLDSRGRGVVGILQADFIEPTHNKQDFERTSLFQKLEVRLKEMTWEYWYSVF
;
A
#
# COMPACT_ATOMS: atom_id res chain seq x y z
N MET A 1 -3.61 -27.13 -31.84
CA MET A 1 -3.68 -27.10 -30.37
C MET A 1 -2.27 -27.33 -29.85
N GLY A 2 -1.54 -26.26 -29.60
CA GLY A 2 -0.24 -26.30 -28.94
C GLY A 2 -0.44 -26.24 -27.42
N PRO A 3 0.51 -26.75 -26.62
CA PRO A 3 0.37 -26.83 -25.17
C PRO A 3 0.42 -25.43 -24.54
N THR A 4 -0.43 -25.22 -23.55
CA THR A 4 -0.43 -24.05 -22.67
C THR A 4 0.85 -24.04 -21.84
N GLU A 5 1.77 -23.11 -22.10
CA GLU A 5 2.92 -22.89 -21.22
C GLU A 5 2.51 -22.02 -20.04
N ILE A 6 2.64 -22.60 -18.85
CA ILE A 6 2.44 -22.00 -17.54
C ILE A 6 3.80 -21.41 -17.13
N VAL A 7 3.81 -20.15 -16.71
CA VAL A 7 5.03 -19.50 -16.19
C VAL A 7 5.51 -20.22 -14.95
N ASP A 8 6.75 -20.70 -15.01
CA ASP A 8 7.38 -21.56 -14.00
C ASP A 8 7.89 -20.75 -12.80
N LEU A 9 7.75 -21.34 -11.61
CA LEU A 9 8.22 -20.81 -10.32
C LEU A 9 9.15 -21.85 -9.71
N SER A 10 10.45 -21.75 -9.96
CA SER A 10 11.45 -22.44 -9.12
C SER A 10 12.79 -21.71 -9.08
N SER A 11 13.28 -21.53 -7.86
CA SER A 11 14.62 -21.13 -7.49
C SER A 11 15.63 -22.25 -7.78
N ASP A 12 16.67 -21.95 -8.54
CA ASP A 12 17.92 -22.71 -8.50
C ASP A 12 18.78 -22.12 -7.38
N ASP A 13 18.69 -22.70 -6.18
CA ASP A 13 19.68 -22.52 -5.13
C ASP A 13 20.65 -23.70 -5.20
N GLU A 14 21.89 -23.43 -5.62
CA GLU A 14 22.98 -24.38 -5.52
C GLU A 14 23.32 -24.63 -4.04
N SER A 15 23.44 -25.91 -3.73
CA SER A 15 23.72 -26.47 -2.42
C SER A 15 25.16 -26.22 -1.97
N GLU A 16 25.34 -25.55 -0.82
CA GLU A 16 26.52 -25.76 0.04
C GLU A 16 26.11 -26.44 1.36
N THR A 17 26.50 -27.70 1.46
CA THR A 17 26.41 -28.55 2.64
C THR A 17 27.29 -28.05 3.79
N VAL A 18 26.69 -27.73 4.94
CA VAL A 18 27.40 -27.73 6.22
C VAL A 18 26.63 -28.54 7.26
N CYS A 19 27.31 -29.56 7.76
CA CYS A 19 26.86 -30.58 8.68
C CYS A 19 26.68 -30.02 10.11
N LEU A 20 25.48 -30.10 10.67
CA LEU A 20 25.25 -29.87 12.10
C LEU A 20 24.61 -31.11 12.73
N LYS A 21 25.40 -31.73 13.62
CA LYS A 21 25.04 -32.89 14.45
C LYS A 21 23.91 -32.52 15.42
N ALA A 22 22.91 -33.38 15.49
CA ALA A 22 21.91 -33.39 16.54
C ALA A 22 22.53 -33.77 17.88
N VAL A 23 22.24 -33.00 18.93
CA VAL A 23 22.43 -33.39 20.33
C VAL A 23 21.07 -33.38 21.01
N LYS A 24 20.70 -34.57 21.49
CA LYS A 24 19.53 -34.93 22.29
C LYS A 24 19.76 -34.48 23.73
N LEU A 25 18.75 -33.98 24.44
CA LEU A 25 18.66 -34.09 25.91
C LEU A 25 17.20 -34.09 26.36
N GLU A 26 16.94 -35.02 27.29
CA GLU A 26 15.66 -35.47 27.83
C GLU A 26 15.03 -34.48 28.81
N GLY A 27 13.73 -34.65 29.04
CA GLY A 27 12.92 -33.84 29.94
C GLY A 27 12.96 -34.28 31.40
N ASP A 28 12.37 -33.43 32.25
CA ASP A 28 11.69 -33.87 33.46
C ASP A 28 10.66 -32.82 33.93
N PHE A 29 9.66 -33.34 34.64
CA PHE A 29 8.37 -32.76 35.03
C PHE A 29 8.40 -31.68 36.15
N VAL A 30 7.28 -30.93 36.25
CA VAL A 30 6.40 -30.75 37.44
C VAL A 30 5.94 -29.28 37.72
N MET A 31 4.60 -29.15 37.77
CA MET A 31 3.70 -28.29 38.59
C MET A 31 3.09 -26.97 38.09
N ASP A 32 1.77 -27.10 37.92
CA ASP A 32 0.68 -26.12 38.09
C ASP A 32 0.86 -25.12 39.25
N LYS A 33 0.48 -23.87 38.99
CA LYS A 33 -0.14 -22.99 39.99
C LYS A 33 -1.21 -22.09 39.35
N LYS A 34 -2.46 -22.36 39.74
CA LYS A 34 -3.61 -21.45 39.75
C LYS A 34 -3.27 -20.09 40.35
N CYS A 35 -3.81 -19.02 39.78
CA CYS A 35 -4.24 -17.83 40.53
C CYS A 35 -5.51 -17.24 39.90
N GLN A 36 -6.58 -17.25 40.69
CA GLN A 36 -7.83 -16.50 40.48
C GLN A 36 -7.61 -15.02 40.83
N SER A 37 -8.37 -14.13 40.18
CA SER A 37 -8.96 -12.98 40.88
C SER A 37 -10.30 -12.60 40.27
N HIS A 38 -11.32 -12.62 41.12
CA HIS A 38 -12.65 -11.98 41.03
C HIS A 38 -12.48 -10.43 40.87
N THR A 39 -13.42 -9.56 40.51
CA THR A 39 -14.90 -9.41 40.54
C THR A 39 -15.16 -8.09 39.75
N THR A 40 -16.28 -7.70 39.14
CA THR A 40 -17.65 -7.47 39.66
C THR A 40 -18.49 -6.81 38.54
N GLY A 41 -19.82 -7.01 38.54
CA GLY A 41 -20.79 -6.13 37.85
C GLY A 41 -21.86 -6.93 37.06
N GLN A 42 -22.75 -7.64 37.75
CA GLN A 42 -24.13 -7.25 38.09
C GLN A 42 -25.17 -7.54 36.99
N ASP A 43 -25.95 -8.57 37.29
CA ASP A 43 -27.12 -9.08 36.59
C ASP A 43 -28.33 -8.13 36.65
N SER A 44 -29.21 -8.27 35.67
CA SER A 44 -30.64 -8.03 35.82
C SER A 44 -31.40 -9.15 35.09
N GLU A 45 -32.08 -9.97 35.88
CA GLU A 45 -32.85 -11.15 35.50
C GLU A 45 -34.21 -10.83 34.83
N GLU A 46 -34.56 -11.74 33.90
CA GLU A 46 -35.83 -12.46 33.64
C GLU A 46 -37.22 -11.79 33.74
N ASN A 47 -38.09 -12.13 32.77
CA ASN A 47 -39.37 -12.80 33.04
C ASN A 47 -40.08 -13.36 31.76
N LEU A 48 -40.14 -14.71 31.70
CA LEU A 48 -41.26 -15.64 31.41
C LEU A 48 -42.50 -15.29 30.53
N SER A 49 -42.81 -16.27 29.64
CA SER A 49 -44.15 -16.81 29.23
C SER A 49 -45.02 -15.96 28.27
N SER A 50 -45.91 -16.45 27.39
CA SER A 50 -46.30 -17.77 26.82
C SER A 50 -47.44 -17.52 25.79
N ASN A 51 -47.68 -18.46 24.87
CA ASN A 51 -48.93 -18.75 24.09
C ASN A 51 -48.90 -18.49 22.56
N GLY A 52 -49.17 -19.57 21.80
CA GLY A 52 -49.46 -19.61 20.36
C GLY A 52 -50.91 -19.20 20.03
N PRO A 53 -51.59 -19.69 18.96
CA PRO A 53 -51.20 -20.77 18.03
C PRO A 53 -51.52 -20.56 16.52
N SER A 54 -51.03 -21.53 15.72
CA SER A 54 -51.65 -22.21 14.55
C SER A 54 -52.24 -21.44 13.36
N THR A 55 -51.76 -21.80 12.16
CA THR A 55 -52.50 -22.35 10.97
C THR A 55 -51.46 -22.44 9.85
N GLY A 56 -51.18 -23.55 9.16
CA GLY A 56 -51.97 -24.73 8.85
C GLY A 56 -52.55 -24.60 7.44
N HIS A 57 -51.77 -24.91 6.39
CA HIS A 57 -52.33 -25.44 5.15
C HIS A 57 -51.30 -26.31 4.41
N SER A 58 -51.78 -27.50 4.08
CA SER A 58 -51.07 -28.68 3.61
C SER A 58 -51.39 -28.97 2.13
N ASN A 59 -50.66 -29.96 1.61
CA ASN A 59 -51.00 -30.91 0.52
C ASN A 59 -50.58 -30.47 -0.89
N SER A 60 -49.59 -31.14 -1.52
CA SER A 60 -49.62 -32.47 -2.20
C SER A 60 -50.43 -32.39 -3.50
N SER A 61 -50.04 -32.95 -4.65
CA SER A 61 -49.56 -34.32 -4.89
C SER A 61 -49.34 -34.61 -6.39
N VAL A 62 -48.58 -35.69 -6.66
CA VAL A 62 -48.71 -36.68 -7.77
C VAL A 62 -47.86 -36.54 -9.06
N LEU A 63 -46.99 -37.57 -9.17
CA LEU A 63 -46.34 -38.31 -10.27
C LEU A 63 -46.99 -38.36 -11.68
N GLU A 64 -46.16 -38.42 -12.73
CA GLU A 64 -46.14 -39.55 -13.69
C GLU A 64 -44.86 -39.58 -14.59
N GLN A 65 -44.56 -40.75 -15.16
CA GLN A 65 -43.27 -41.21 -15.72
C GLN A 65 -43.12 -41.05 -17.25
N GLY A 66 -41.90 -40.66 -17.70
CA GLY A 66 -41.13 -41.10 -18.91
C GLY A 66 -41.71 -40.91 -20.34
N PRO A 67 -40.93 -41.06 -21.45
CA PRO A 67 -39.50 -41.40 -21.60
C PRO A 67 -38.68 -40.43 -22.52
N SER A 68 -37.35 -40.58 -22.53
CA SER A 68 -36.38 -39.99 -23.51
C SER A 68 -36.43 -40.71 -24.88
N PRO A 69 -35.99 -40.14 -26.04
CA PRO A 69 -34.54 -40.07 -26.35
C PRO A 69 -34.02 -39.02 -27.40
N VAL A 70 -32.68 -38.91 -27.43
CA VAL A 70 -31.72 -38.49 -28.50
C VAL A 70 -31.48 -36.99 -28.86
N ASP A 71 -30.18 -36.65 -28.78
CA ASP A 71 -29.34 -35.56 -29.33
C ASP A 71 -29.97 -34.46 -30.21
N ASP A 72 -29.65 -33.19 -29.89
CA ASP A 72 -28.69 -32.47 -30.74
C ASP A 72 -28.17 -31.18 -30.08
N THR A 73 -26.95 -30.84 -30.49
CA THR A 73 -26.04 -29.86 -29.89
C THR A 73 -26.50 -28.43 -30.23
N CYS A 74 -26.76 -27.58 -29.23
CA CYS A 74 -26.88 -26.14 -29.48
C CYS A 74 -26.42 -25.31 -28.27
N ILE A 75 -25.42 -24.47 -28.54
CA ILE A 75 -24.83 -23.48 -27.63
C ILE A 75 -25.93 -22.48 -27.23
N SER A 76 -26.38 -22.53 -25.98
CA SER A 76 -27.30 -21.57 -25.42
C SER A 76 -26.55 -20.33 -24.92
N TYR A 77 -26.80 -19.21 -25.59
CA TYR A 77 -26.40 -17.88 -25.15
C TYR A 77 -26.99 -17.61 -23.76
N VAL A 78 -26.13 -17.46 -22.75
CA VAL A 78 -26.54 -16.99 -21.44
C VAL A 78 -26.77 -15.49 -21.52
N SER A 79 -28.02 -15.08 -21.32
CA SER A 79 -28.42 -13.67 -21.14
C SER A 79 -27.68 -13.03 -19.95
N PRO A 80 -27.38 -11.72 -19.98
CA PRO A 80 -26.60 -11.07 -18.94
C PRO A 80 -27.43 -10.95 -17.66
N ILE A 81 -27.14 -11.81 -16.68
CA ILE A 81 -27.53 -11.55 -15.29
C ILE A 81 -26.77 -10.28 -14.90
N GLY A 82 -27.52 -9.20 -14.62
CA GLY A 82 -26.97 -7.90 -14.27
C GLY A 82 -25.92 -8.05 -13.16
N ALA A 83 -24.68 -7.70 -13.48
CA ALA A 83 -23.60 -7.70 -12.50
C ALA A 83 -24.03 -6.81 -11.34
N ALA A 84 -24.04 -7.35 -10.12
CA ALA A 84 -24.28 -6.57 -8.92
C ALA A 84 -23.32 -5.36 -8.92
N PRO A 85 -23.77 -4.15 -8.54
CA PRO A 85 -22.91 -2.98 -8.51
C PRO A 85 -21.67 -3.26 -7.68
N LEU A 86 -20.49 -2.99 -8.22
CA LEU A 86 -19.24 -3.14 -7.47
C LEU A 86 -19.30 -2.26 -6.23
N CYS A 87 -19.08 -2.86 -5.05
CA CYS A 87 -18.96 -2.12 -3.81
C CYS A 87 -17.75 -1.17 -3.89
N ARG A 88 -18.00 0.14 -3.95
CA ARG A 88 -16.95 1.17 -3.97
C ARG A 88 -16.47 1.58 -2.57
N GLN A 89 -16.87 0.88 -1.51
CA GLN A 89 -16.38 1.08 -0.16
C GLN A 89 -15.32 0.04 0.15
N PHE A 90 -14.05 0.47 0.31
CA PHE A 90 -12.91 -0.43 0.47
C PHE A 90 -13.15 -1.47 1.58
N TRP A 91 -13.51 -1.05 2.78
CA TRP A 91 -13.71 -1.96 3.92
C TRP A 91 -14.89 -2.93 3.80
N LYS A 92 -15.74 -2.75 2.79
CA LYS A 92 -16.86 -3.66 2.48
C LYS A 92 -16.60 -4.47 1.20
N ALA A 93 -15.56 -4.14 0.43
CA ALA A 93 -15.18 -4.80 -0.80
C ALA A 93 -14.42 -6.10 -0.52
N GLY A 94 -15.07 -7.08 0.11
CA GLY A 94 -14.42 -8.33 0.54
C GLY A 94 -15.36 -9.48 0.87
N ASN A 95 -16.67 -9.22 0.91
CA ASN A 95 -17.68 -10.20 1.26
C ASN A 95 -18.46 -10.59 -0.01
N TYR A 96 -18.19 -11.77 -0.56
CA TYR A 96 -19.10 -12.43 -1.48
C TYR A 96 -19.89 -13.48 -0.71
N ASP A 97 -21.20 -13.55 -0.93
CA ASP A 97 -22.01 -14.68 -0.45
C ASP A 97 -21.37 -15.98 -0.95
N ASP A 98 -21.23 -16.98 -0.06
CA ASP A 98 -20.70 -18.34 -0.32
C ASP A 98 -21.59 -19.18 -1.28
N GLY A 99 -22.31 -18.53 -2.19
CA GLY A 99 -23.22 -19.12 -3.14
C GLY A 99 -22.51 -19.76 -4.32
N ILE A 100 -22.36 -21.09 -4.26
CA ILE A 100 -22.01 -22.02 -5.34
C ILE A 100 -20.52 -22.07 -5.67
N GLY A 101 -19.75 -22.69 -4.77
CA GLY A 101 -18.46 -23.28 -5.13
C GLY A 101 -18.66 -24.38 -6.18
N SER A 102 -18.25 -24.15 -7.42
CA SER A 102 -18.19 -25.19 -8.45
C SER A 102 -17.18 -26.26 -8.01
N LYS A 103 -17.64 -27.50 -7.79
CA LYS A 103 -16.76 -28.66 -7.59
C LYS A 103 -15.92 -28.85 -8.86
N VAL A 104 -14.61 -28.61 -8.77
CA VAL A 104 -13.66 -28.96 -9.83
C VAL A 104 -13.08 -30.35 -9.55
N THR A 105 -13.25 -31.25 -10.51
CA THR A 105 -12.60 -32.55 -10.57
C THR A 105 -11.13 -32.34 -10.93
N VAL A 106 -10.22 -32.59 -10.00
CA VAL A 106 -8.78 -32.46 -10.25
C VAL A 106 -8.28 -33.71 -10.98
N GLN A 107 -7.86 -33.55 -12.24
CA GLN A 107 -6.94 -34.49 -12.89
C GLN A 107 -5.62 -33.77 -13.17
N ASN A 108 -4.55 -34.32 -12.57
CA ASN A 108 -3.13 -34.05 -12.82
C ASN A 108 -2.69 -32.59 -12.94
N ALA A 109 -2.18 -32.00 -11.85
CA ALA A 109 -1.38 -30.79 -11.93
C ALA A 109 -0.31 -30.77 -10.83
N LYS A 110 0.92 -30.35 -11.19
CA LYS A 110 1.93 -29.91 -10.23
C LYS A 110 1.28 -28.88 -9.29
N ASN A 111 1.42 -29.05 -7.99
CA ASN A 111 0.78 -28.21 -6.97
C ASN A 111 1.42 -26.81 -6.93
N TYR A 112 0.99 -25.90 -7.81
CA TYR A 112 1.35 -24.48 -7.71
C TYR A 112 0.40 -23.78 -6.73
N LEU A 113 0.93 -22.83 -5.95
CA LEU A 113 0.10 -22.01 -5.07
C LEU A 113 -0.75 -21.07 -5.93
N HIS A 114 -2.07 -21.29 -5.95
CA HIS A 114 -3.01 -20.44 -6.66
C HIS A 114 -3.44 -19.26 -5.79
N VAL A 115 -3.22 -18.03 -6.28
CA VAL A 115 -3.63 -16.80 -5.59
C VAL A 115 -4.95 -16.32 -6.16
N HIS A 116 -6.01 -16.43 -5.36
CA HIS A 116 -7.35 -15.95 -5.69
C HIS A 116 -7.38 -14.41 -5.74
N PRO A 117 -8.14 -13.76 -6.65
CA PRO A 117 -8.21 -12.29 -6.75
C PRO A 117 -8.58 -11.56 -5.45
N MET A 118 -9.32 -12.20 -4.56
CA MET A 118 -9.63 -11.67 -3.21
C MET A 118 -8.38 -11.35 -2.39
N PHE A 119 -7.26 -12.02 -2.66
CA PHE A 119 -5.99 -11.72 -2.02
C PHE A 119 -5.51 -10.29 -2.29
N LEU A 120 -5.83 -9.69 -3.45
CA LEU A 120 -5.48 -8.29 -3.75
C LEU A 120 -6.09 -7.35 -2.71
N HIS A 121 -7.38 -7.54 -2.41
CA HIS A 121 -8.07 -6.77 -1.40
C HIS A 121 -7.55 -7.08 0.01
N SER A 122 -7.50 -8.36 0.39
CA SER A 122 -7.05 -8.77 1.73
C SER A 122 -5.64 -8.26 2.05
N ASN A 123 -4.72 -8.32 1.08
CA ASN A 123 -3.37 -7.81 1.25
C ASN A 123 -3.34 -6.27 1.39
N ALA A 124 -4.21 -5.55 0.67
CA ALA A 124 -4.33 -4.10 0.75
C ALA A 124 -4.82 -3.56 2.11
N THR A 125 -5.51 -4.38 2.92
CA THR A 125 -6.02 -4.00 4.27
C THR A 125 -4.91 -3.62 5.27
N SER A 126 -3.67 -3.94 4.94
CA SER A 126 -2.45 -3.50 5.62
C SER A 126 -2.30 -1.98 5.75
N HIS A 127 -2.72 -1.23 4.74
CA HIS A 127 -2.72 0.21 4.75
C HIS A 127 -4.04 0.72 5.31
N LYS A 128 -4.03 1.15 6.57
CA LYS A 128 -5.20 1.82 7.15
C LYS A 128 -5.34 3.26 6.64
N TRP A 129 -4.21 3.92 6.41
CA TRP A 129 -4.13 5.32 6.00
C TRP A 129 -3.73 5.46 4.53
N ALA A 130 -4.55 6.17 3.74
CA ALA A 130 -4.36 6.31 2.29
C ALA A 130 -3.02 6.97 1.93
N PHE A 131 -2.57 7.99 2.67
CA PHE A 131 -1.29 8.62 2.38
C PHE A 131 -0.09 7.69 2.60
N GLY A 132 -0.20 6.70 3.49
CA GLY A 132 0.80 5.66 3.65
C GLY A 132 0.99 4.85 2.36
N ALA A 133 -0.11 4.51 1.68
CA ALA A 133 -0.09 3.84 0.38
C ALA A 133 0.46 4.74 -0.73
N ILE A 134 0.09 6.03 -0.75
CA ILE A 134 0.69 7.00 -1.70
C ILE A 134 2.20 7.06 -1.50
N ALA A 135 2.66 7.19 -0.26
CA ALA A 135 4.08 7.29 0.03
C ALA A 135 4.87 6.02 -0.34
N GLU A 136 4.27 4.83 -0.29
CA GLU A 136 4.90 3.61 -0.84
C GLU A 136 5.14 3.68 -2.35
N LEU A 137 4.28 4.37 -3.10
CA LEU A 137 4.47 4.58 -4.54
C LEU A 137 5.56 5.63 -4.79
N LEU A 138 5.62 6.69 -3.97
CA LEU A 138 6.72 7.67 -4.04
C LEU A 138 8.05 7.05 -3.65
N ASP A 139 8.09 6.12 -2.70
CA ASP A 139 9.32 5.41 -2.32
C ASP A 139 9.95 4.73 -3.55
N ASN A 140 9.13 4.19 -4.47
CA ASN A 140 9.63 3.60 -5.71
C ASN A 140 10.25 4.64 -6.64
N ALA A 141 9.62 5.81 -6.82
CA ALA A 141 10.16 6.89 -7.63
C ALA A 141 11.45 7.50 -7.02
N VAL A 142 11.50 7.62 -5.69
CA VAL A 142 12.71 8.09 -4.97
C VAL A 142 13.86 7.10 -5.10
N ASP A 143 13.57 5.79 -5.06
CA ASP A 143 14.58 4.76 -5.32
C ASP A 143 15.17 4.86 -6.76
N GLU A 144 14.46 5.48 -7.71
CA GLU A 144 14.91 5.70 -9.09
C GLU A 144 15.83 6.93 -9.25
N ILE A 145 16.09 7.70 -8.20
CA ILE A 145 17.08 8.81 -8.23
C ILE A 145 18.47 8.31 -8.64
N GLN A 146 18.82 7.07 -8.28
CA GLN A 146 20.08 6.44 -8.69
C GLN A 146 20.13 6.12 -10.20
N ASN A 147 18.96 5.98 -10.83
CA ASN A 147 18.77 5.73 -12.26
C ASN A 147 18.47 7.02 -13.04
N GLY A 148 18.67 8.19 -12.43
CA GLY A 148 18.56 9.48 -13.10
C GLY A 148 17.23 10.22 -12.93
N ALA A 149 16.29 9.70 -12.12
CA ALA A 149 15.05 10.41 -11.85
C ALA A 149 15.31 11.81 -11.28
N THR A 150 14.59 12.81 -11.79
CA THR A 150 14.64 14.21 -11.38
C THR A 150 13.33 14.71 -10.79
N PHE A 151 12.22 14.01 -11.00
CA PHE A 151 10.97 14.35 -10.35
C PHE A 151 10.01 13.16 -10.17
N VAL A 152 9.04 13.37 -9.29
CA VAL A 152 7.79 12.61 -9.24
C VAL A 152 6.61 13.57 -9.14
N ILE A 153 5.62 13.37 -10.01
CA ILE A 153 4.36 14.09 -10.05
C ILE A 153 3.29 13.25 -9.38
N VAL A 154 2.51 13.88 -8.51
CA VAL A 154 1.28 13.32 -7.92
C VAL A 154 0.15 14.28 -8.27
N ASP A 155 -0.82 13.84 -9.06
CA ASP A 155 -1.91 14.71 -9.53
C ASP A 155 -3.27 14.00 -9.60
N LYS A 156 -4.33 14.78 -9.81
CA LYS A 156 -5.64 14.31 -10.25
C LYS A 156 -5.64 14.21 -11.77
N THR A 157 -6.13 13.11 -12.30
CA THR A 157 -6.55 13.01 -13.70
C THR A 157 -8.02 12.61 -13.79
N SER A 158 -8.63 12.78 -14.96
CA SER A 158 -9.99 12.35 -15.23
C SER A 158 -9.97 11.09 -16.07
N ASN A 159 -10.73 10.08 -15.66
CA ASN A 159 -10.96 8.89 -16.45
C ASN A 159 -11.67 9.28 -17.76
N PRO A 160 -11.06 9.07 -18.94
CA PRO A 160 -11.68 9.47 -20.22
C PRO A 160 -13.00 8.77 -20.52
N ARG A 161 -13.27 7.62 -19.90
CA ARG A 161 -14.48 6.82 -20.15
C ARG A 161 -15.74 7.41 -19.50
N ASP A 162 -15.62 7.92 -18.28
CA ASP A 162 -16.79 8.34 -17.48
C ASP A 162 -16.59 9.69 -16.75
N GLY A 163 -15.43 10.33 -16.91
CA GLY A 163 -15.09 11.59 -16.26
C GLY A 163 -14.77 11.47 -14.77
N SER A 164 -14.81 10.27 -14.19
CA SER A 164 -14.52 10.05 -12.78
C SER A 164 -13.07 10.43 -12.43
N PRO A 165 -12.81 10.93 -11.22
CA PRO A 165 -11.45 11.27 -10.81
C PRO A 165 -10.59 10.01 -10.62
N ALA A 166 -9.32 10.13 -11.00
CA ALA A 166 -8.28 9.13 -10.84
C ALA A 166 -7.03 9.79 -10.27
N LEU A 167 -6.22 9.02 -9.56
CA LEU A 167 -4.93 9.45 -9.00
C LEU A 167 -3.82 9.11 -10.01
N LEU A 168 -3.07 10.13 -10.41
CA LEU A 168 -1.90 10.02 -11.27
C LEU A 168 -0.63 10.10 -10.43
N ILE A 169 0.28 9.15 -10.65
CA ILE A 169 1.66 9.21 -10.16
C ILE A 169 2.59 8.99 -11.34
N GLN A 170 3.50 9.91 -11.60
CA GLN A 170 4.41 9.83 -12.73
C GLN A 170 5.83 10.25 -12.33
N ASP A 171 6.82 9.44 -12.66
CA ASP A 171 8.24 9.74 -12.49
C ASP A 171 8.99 9.67 -13.82
N ASP A 172 10.12 10.35 -13.88
CA ASP A 172 11.07 10.33 -14.99
C ASP A 172 12.28 9.43 -14.72
N GLY A 173 12.11 8.38 -13.89
CA GLY A 173 13.15 7.40 -13.58
C GLY A 173 13.56 6.54 -14.76
N GLY A 174 14.26 5.44 -14.49
CA GLY A 174 14.75 4.54 -15.54
C GLY A 174 13.65 3.80 -16.30
N GLY A 175 12.45 3.71 -15.72
CA GLY A 175 11.34 2.91 -16.22
C GLY A 175 11.61 1.41 -16.21
N MET A 176 10.71 0.64 -16.81
CA MET A 176 10.70 -0.82 -16.75
C MET A 176 10.71 -1.42 -18.16
N ASP A 177 11.66 -2.31 -18.40
CA ASP A 177 11.58 -3.25 -19.52
C ASP A 177 10.40 -4.24 -19.34
N PRO A 178 10.01 -5.00 -20.38
CA PRO A 178 8.87 -5.91 -20.31
C PRO A 178 8.92 -6.94 -19.17
N GLU A 179 10.11 -7.44 -18.83
CA GLU A 179 10.28 -8.42 -17.77
C GLU A 179 10.26 -7.77 -16.38
N ALA A 180 10.82 -6.57 -16.23
CA ALA A 180 10.68 -5.74 -15.04
C ALA A 180 9.20 -5.37 -14.80
N MET A 181 8.45 -5.03 -15.85
CA MET A 181 7.00 -4.80 -15.75
C MET A 181 6.26 -6.06 -15.26
N ARG A 182 6.58 -7.23 -15.83
CA ARG A 182 6.02 -8.52 -15.39
C ARG A 182 6.30 -8.79 -13.91
N ARG A 183 7.55 -8.58 -13.46
CA ARG A 183 7.94 -8.72 -12.04
C ARG A 183 7.22 -7.70 -11.16
N CYS A 184 7.07 -6.47 -11.63
CA CYS A 184 6.36 -5.40 -10.92
C CYS A 184 4.88 -5.75 -10.68
N MET A 185 4.24 -6.45 -11.62
CA MET A 185 2.86 -6.94 -11.49
C MET A 185 2.73 -8.26 -10.70
N SER A 186 3.83 -9.00 -10.50
CA SER A 186 3.85 -10.33 -9.84
C SER A 186 4.27 -10.24 -8.37
N PHE A 187 3.66 -11.01 -7.46
CA PHE A 187 4.02 -10.98 -6.03
C PHE A 187 5.42 -11.53 -5.76
N GLY A 188 6.11 -10.96 -4.77
CA GLY A 188 7.37 -11.52 -4.23
C GLY A 188 8.65 -11.23 -5.02
N PHE A 189 8.58 -10.51 -6.14
CA PHE A 189 9.77 -10.13 -6.93
C PHE A 189 10.27 -8.73 -6.56
N SER A 190 11.57 -8.62 -6.24
CA SER A 190 12.26 -7.35 -6.02
C SER A 190 13.73 -7.48 -6.38
N ASP A 191 14.17 -6.77 -7.42
CA ASP A 191 15.58 -6.71 -7.82
C ASP A 191 16.39 -5.69 -7.01
N LYS A 192 15.73 -4.96 -6.09
CA LYS A 192 16.36 -3.94 -5.23
C LYS A 192 17.27 -4.62 -4.20
N LYS A 193 18.53 -4.83 -4.60
CA LYS A 193 19.61 -5.38 -3.75
C LYS A 193 20.35 -4.31 -2.93
N SER A 194 20.07 -3.03 -3.17
CA SER A 194 20.73 -1.92 -2.46
C SER A 194 20.26 -1.85 -1.00
N GLN A 195 21.22 -1.75 -0.06
CA GLN A 195 20.92 -1.55 1.36
C GLN A 195 20.17 -0.22 1.61
N PHE A 196 20.27 0.74 0.68
CA PHE A 196 19.66 2.07 0.80
C PHE A 196 18.28 2.19 0.16
N ALA A 197 17.84 1.17 -0.60
CA ALA A 197 16.51 1.18 -1.20
C ALA A 197 15.43 1.03 -0.12
N ILE A 198 14.33 1.77 -0.29
CA ILE A 198 13.18 1.72 0.62
C ILE A 198 12.30 0.50 0.30
N GLY A 199 12.16 0.15 -0.99
CA GLY A 199 11.42 -1.03 -1.43
C GLY A 199 12.25 -2.33 -1.32
N ARG A 200 11.78 -3.30 -0.53
CA ARG A 200 12.47 -4.60 -0.35
C ARG A 200 11.62 -5.84 -0.67
N TYR A 201 10.32 -5.79 -0.42
CA TYR A 201 9.47 -6.99 -0.36
C TYR A 201 8.71 -7.33 -1.63
N GLY A 202 8.82 -6.53 -2.71
CA GLY A 202 8.13 -6.79 -3.97
C GLY A 202 6.60 -6.69 -3.95
N ASN A 203 6.00 -6.25 -2.83
CA ASN A 203 4.54 -6.21 -2.63
C ASN A 203 3.96 -4.79 -2.56
N GLY A 204 4.78 -3.79 -2.23
CA GLY A 204 4.31 -2.42 -1.95
C GLY A 204 3.43 -1.81 -3.05
N PHE A 205 3.79 -2.01 -4.33
CA PHE A 205 2.99 -1.53 -5.46
C PHE A 205 1.57 -2.10 -5.48
N LYS A 206 1.40 -3.42 -5.39
CA LYS A 206 0.10 -4.08 -5.47
C LYS A 206 -0.76 -3.69 -4.28
N THR A 207 -0.18 -3.76 -3.08
CA THR A 207 -0.85 -3.41 -1.83
C THR A 207 -1.35 -1.95 -1.84
N SER A 208 -0.50 -1.03 -2.29
CA SER A 208 -0.79 0.41 -2.26
C SER A 208 -1.81 0.82 -3.31
N THR A 209 -1.66 0.33 -4.54
CA THR A 209 -2.60 0.65 -5.63
C THR A 209 -4.00 0.11 -5.33
N MET A 210 -4.10 -1.14 -4.88
CA MET A 210 -5.38 -1.76 -4.48
C MET A 210 -6.00 -1.12 -3.24
N ARG A 211 -5.20 -0.47 -2.37
CA ARG A 211 -5.72 0.33 -1.25
C ARG A 211 -6.32 1.66 -1.73
N LEU A 212 -5.82 2.24 -2.82
CA LEU A 212 -6.22 3.58 -3.28
C LEU A 212 -7.38 3.54 -4.27
N GLY A 213 -7.47 2.51 -5.11
CA GLY A 213 -8.60 2.26 -5.98
C GLY A 213 -8.74 0.79 -6.34
N ALA A 214 -9.86 0.43 -6.95
CA ALA A 214 -10.10 -0.94 -7.40
C ALA A 214 -9.19 -1.34 -8.57
N ASP A 215 -8.76 -0.37 -9.37
CA ASP A 215 -8.07 -0.65 -10.63
C ASP A 215 -6.88 0.29 -10.84
N VAL A 216 -5.80 -0.25 -11.42
CA VAL A 216 -4.61 0.52 -11.78
C VAL A 216 -4.10 0.09 -13.15
N ILE A 217 -3.79 1.09 -13.99
CA ILE A 217 -3.05 0.91 -15.23
C ILE A 217 -1.69 1.58 -15.11
N VAL A 218 -0.65 0.88 -15.57
CA VAL A 218 0.73 1.35 -15.56
C VAL A 218 1.25 1.42 -16.98
N PHE A 219 1.86 2.55 -17.32
CA PHE A 219 2.64 2.77 -18.52
C PHE A 219 4.09 2.95 -18.10
N SER A 220 5.02 2.31 -18.78
CA SER A 220 6.44 2.52 -18.52
C SER A 220 7.24 2.53 -19.81
N CYS A 221 8.18 3.46 -19.90
CA CYS A 221 9.13 3.57 -20.99
C CYS A 221 10.52 3.23 -20.47
N HIS A 222 11.23 2.38 -21.19
CA HIS A 222 12.62 2.06 -20.87
C HIS A 222 13.47 2.06 -22.14
N LEU A 223 14.41 2.99 -22.21
CA LEU A 223 15.39 3.08 -23.29
C LEU A 223 16.71 2.45 -22.85
N ASN A 224 17.07 1.34 -23.47
CA ASN A 224 18.34 0.67 -23.25
C ASN A 224 18.98 0.30 -24.59
N ASN A 225 20.27 0.60 -24.76
CA ASN A 225 21.02 0.26 -25.97
C ASN A 225 20.30 0.60 -27.30
N ARG A 226 19.67 1.78 -27.37
CA ARG A 226 18.90 2.28 -28.53
C ARG A 226 17.57 1.55 -28.82
N ILE A 227 17.16 0.65 -27.94
CA ILE A 227 15.88 -0.03 -27.97
C ILE A 227 14.98 0.66 -26.93
N LEU A 228 13.91 1.29 -27.41
CA LEU A 228 12.87 1.86 -26.57
C LEU A 228 11.78 0.82 -26.39
N THR A 229 11.56 0.38 -25.16
CA THR A 229 10.42 -0.47 -24.82
C THR A 229 9.33 0.36 -24.16
N GLN A 230 8.09 0.11 -24.57
CA GLN A 230 6.89 0.76 -24.04
C GLN A 230 5.94 -0.33 -23.56
N SER A 231 5.78 -0.44 -22.25
CA SER A 231 5.01 -1.51 -21.61
C SER A 231 3.77 -0.95 -20.95
N ILE A 232 2.63 -1.63 -21.14
CA ILE A 232 1.36 -1.32 -20.47
C ILE A 232 0.94 -2.55 -19.68
N GLY A 233 0.62 -2.36 -18.40
CA GLY A 233 0.06 -3.41 -17.55
C GLY A 233 -1.17 -2.95 -16.80
N LEU A 234 -2.17 -3.83 -16.70
CA LEU A 234 -3.43 -3.56 -16.01
C LEU A 234 -3.66 -4.54 -14.87
N LEU A 235 -3.69 -4.02 -13.63
CA LEU A 235 -4.12 -4.76 -12.46
C LEU A 235 -5.49 -4.24 -12.04
N SER A 236 -6.53 -4.99 -12.38
CA SER A 236 -7.92 -4.55 -12.21
C SER A 236 -8.72 -5.54 -11.37
N TYR A 237 -9.05 -5.14 -10.14
CA TYR A 237 -9.94 -5.92 -9.28
C TYR A 237 -11.34 -6.02 -9.89
N THR A 238 -11.82 -4.96 -10.56
CA THR A 238 -13.09 -4.93 -11.28
C THR A 238 -13.14 -6.02 -12.36
N TYR A 239 -12.12 -6.10 -13.21
CA TYR A 239 -12.02 -7.12 -14.25
C TYR A 239 -12.06 -8.53 -13.65
N LEU A 240 -11.21 -8.80 -12.66
CA LEU A 240 -11.06 -10.14 -12.07
C LEU A 240 -12.36 -10.60 -11.40
N THR A 241 -13.04 -9.70 -10.69
CA THR A 241 -14.28 -10.02 -9.97
C THR A 241 -15.49 -10.13 -10.89
N GLN A 242 -15.67 -9.21 -11.85
CA GLN A 242 -16.81 -9.27 -12.77
C GLN A 242 -16.73 -10.45 -13.74
N THR A 243 -15.51 -10.91 -14.06
CA THR A 243 -15.31 -12.12 -14.86
C THR A 243 -15.24 -13.41 -14.04
N GLN A 244 -15.37 -13.31 -12.71
CA GLN A 244 -15.37 -14.43 -11.75
C GLN A 244 -14.15 -15.34 -11.92
N LEU A 245 -12.97 -14.75 -12.14
CA LEU A 245 -11.74 -15.50 -12.26
C LEU A 245 -11.30 -16.06 -10.90
N ASP A 246 -10.83 -17.31 -10.92
CA ASP A 246 -10.29 -18.01 -9.74
C ASP A 246 -8.83 -17.66 -9.45
N ARG A 247 -8.20 -16.88 -10.34
CA ARG A 247 -6.78 -16.52 -10.30
C ARG A 247 -6.58 -15.09 -10.76
N ILE A 248 -5.48 -14.48 -10.31
CA ILE A 248 -5.07 -13.16 -10.77
C ILE A 248 -4.50 -13.28 -12.20
N VAL A 249 -5.16 -12.62 -13.15
CA VAL A 249 -4.72 -12.46 -14.54
C VAL A 249 -4.45 -10.98 -14.78
N VAL A 250 -3.25 -10.65 -15.29
CA VAL A 250 -2.82 -9.27 -15.54
C VAL A 250 -2.60 -9.09 -17.05
N PRO A 251 -3.50 -8.41 -17.76
CA PRO A 251 -3.28 -8.06 -19.16
C PRO A 251 -2.07 -7.14 -19.30
N MET A 252 -1.15 -7.52 -20.19
CA MET A 252 0.06 -6.74 -20.49
C MET A 252 0.32 -6.72 -21.99
N VAL A 253 0.69 -5.56 -22.51
CA VAL A 253 1.14 -5.37 -23.89
C VAL A 253 2.45 -4.61 -23.89
N ASN A 254 3.36 -5.00 -24.77
CA ASN A 254 4.68 -4.38 -24.87
C ASN A 254 4.99 -4.08 -26.34
N TYR A 255 5.42 -2.85 -26.58
CA TYR A 255 5.90 -2.37 -27.87
C TYR A 255 7.41 -2.18 -27.77
N GLU A 256 8.11 -2.56 -28.83
CA GLU A 256 9.55 -2.35 -28.96
C GLU A 256 9.82 -1.49 -30.18
N PHE A 257 10.47 -0.36 -29.96
CA PHE A 257 10.93 0.53 -31.02
C PHE A 257 12.45 0.56 -31.08
N ASN A 258 13.01 0.05 -32.16
CA ASN A 258 14.44 0.11 -32.39
C ASN A 258 14.78 1.40 -33.14
N THR A 259 15.41 2.34 -32.43
CA THR A 259 15.77 3.65 -33.00
C THR A 259 16.82 3.56 -34.12
N SER A 260 17.54 2.44 -34.24
CA SER A 260 18.57 2.22 -35.26
C SER A 260 17.98 1.76 -36.59
N THR A 261 16.94 0.93 -36.55
CA THR A 261 16.27 0.37 -37.73
C THR A 261 14.98 1.12 -38.07
N GLY A 262 14.41 1.88 -37.13
CA GLY A 262 13.11 2.51 -37.24
C GLY A 262 11.94 1.52 -37.21
N SER A 263 12.17 0.28 -36.80
CA SER A 263 11.14 -0.75 -36.72
C SER A 263 10.38 -0.67 -35.39
N LEU A 264 9.06 -0.76 -35.48
CA LEU A 264 8.16 -0.97 -34.34
C LEU A 264 7.69 -2.41 -34.36
N GLU A 265 7.95 -3.13 -33.29
CA GLU A 265 7.59 -4.52 -33.12
C GLU A 265 6.71 -4.70 -31.87
N VAL A 266 5.87 -5.72 -31.92
CA VAL A 266 5.02 -6.11 -30.81
C VAL A 266 5.59 -7.40 -30.21
N LEU A 267 5.79 -7.41 -28.89
CA LEU A 267 6.35 -8.56 -28.19
C LEU A 267 5.28 -9.57 -27.77
N ASN A 268 5.71 -10.81 -27.46
CA ASN A 268 4.91 -11.93 -26.94
C ASN A 268 3.91 -12.59 -27.91
N GLY A 269 4.06 -12.39 -29.23
CA GLY A 269 3.26 -13.05 -30.26
C GLY A 269 1.89 -12.41 -30.49
N ASN A 270 1.44 -12.42 -31.75
CA ASN A 270 0.31 -11.61 -32.20
C ASN A 270 -1.02 -11.95 -31.49
N ASP A 271 -1.33 -13.23 -31.29
CA ASP A 271 -2.61 -13.64 -30.70
C ASP A 271 -2.73 -13.24 -29.22
N HIS A 272 -1.65 -13.40 -28.45
CA HIS A 272 -1.62 -13.04 -27.03
C HIS A 272 -1.68 -11.52 -26.86
N PHE A 273 -0.97 -10.77 -27.73
CA PHE A 273 -1.05 -9.32 -27.75
C PHE A 273 -2.46 -8.83 -28.07
N VAL A 274 -3.10 -9.33 -29.12
CA VAL A 274 -4.47 -8.92 -29.52
C VAL A 274 -5.47 -9.20 -28.40
N SER A 275 -5.36 -10.37 -27.75
CA SER A 275 -6.20 -10.71 -26.59
C SER A 275 -6.00 -9.74 -25.43
N ASN A 276 -4.75 -9.48 -25.03
CA ASN A 276 -4.46 -8.56 -23.92
C ASN A 276 -4.84 -7.12 -24.23
N LEU A 277 -4.61 -6.65 -25.45
CA LEU A 277 -5.05 -5.35 -25.91
C LEU A 277 -6.57 -5.24 -25.81
N SER A 278 -7.32 -6.25 -26.24
CA SER A 278 -8.79 -6.24 -26.11
C SER A 278 -9.27 -6.11 -24.66
N LEU A 279 -8.57 -6.75 -23.72
CA LEU A 279 -8.86 -6.62 -22.28
C LEU A 279 -8.53 -5.22 -21.77
N LEU A 280 -7.40 -4.65 -22.17
CA LEU A 280 -7.02 -3.27 -21.83
C LEU A 280 -8.07 -2.26 -22.33
N LEU A 281 -8.48 -2.36 -23.59
CA LEU A 281 -9.47 -1.45 -24.19
C LEU A 281 -10.86 -1.57 -23.55
N ARG A 282 -11.19 -2.74 -23.00
CA ARG A 282 -12.47 -3.00 -22.33
C ARG A 282 -12.48 -2.50 -20.88
N TRP A 283 -11.41 -2.76 -20.13
CA TRP A 283 -11.40 -2.61 -18.67
C TRP A 283 -10.62 -1.38 -18.18
N SER A 284 -9.76 -0.79 -19.02
CA SER A 284 -9.03 0.43 -18.68
C SER A 284 -9.84 1.71 -18.97
N PRO A 285 -9.34 2.89 -18.52
CA PRO A 285 -9.90 4.20 -18.87
C PRO A 285 -9.90 4.51 -20.37
N TYR A 286 -9.10 3.80 -21.17
CA TYR A 286 -8.87 4.07 -22.59
C TYR A 286 -9.59 3.07 -23.48
N SER A 287 -10.27 3.55 -24.52
CA SER A 287 -11.10 2.72 -25.41
C SER A 287 -10.49 2.49 -26.79
N SER A 288 -9.34 3.10 -27.09
CA SER A 288 -8.60 2.86 -28.33
C SER A 288 -7.09 2.66 -28.06
N GLU A 289 -6.42 1.93 -28.95
CA GLU A 289 -4.96 1.75 -28.89
C GLU A 289 -4.22 3.09 -29.06
N ALA A 290 -4.74 3.99 -29.89
CA ALA A 290 -4.19 5.33 -30.06
C ALA A 290 -4.21 6.13 -28.75
N ASP A 291 -5.29 6.05 -27.96
CA ASP A 291 -5.38 6.73 -26.66
C ASP A 291 -4.41 6.17 -25.63
N LEU A 292 -4.16 4.85 -25.67
CA LEU A 292 -3.15 4.18 -24.86
C LEU A 292 -1.75 4.64 -25.24
N LEU A 293 -1.41 4.63 -26.54
CA LEU A 293 -0.09 5.02 -27.03
C LEU A 293 0.21 6.50 -26.74
N LYS A 294 -0.80 7.37 -26.81
CA LYS A 294 -0.67 8.79 -26.46
C LYS A 294 -0.21 9.01 -25.01
N GLN A 295 -0.44 8.05 -24.10
CA GLN A 295 0.04 8.17 -22.72
C GLN A 295 1.56 8.15 -22.61
N PHE A 296 2.28 7.57 -23.59
CA PHE A 296 3.73 7.54 -23.60
C PHE A 296 4.36 8.87 -24.00
N ASP A 297 3.64 9.72 -24.75
CA ASP A 297 4.13 11.04 -25.19
C ASP A 297 4.52 11.92 -23.99
N GLU A 298 3.79 11.81 -22.89
CA GLU A 298 4.02 12.57 -21.66
C GLU A 298 5.16 12.00 -20.79
N ILE A 299 5.55 10.74 -21.01
CA ILE A 299 6.63 10.06 -20.26
C ILE A 299 7.98 10.33 -20.91
N GLY A 300 8.03 10.26 -22.25
CA GLY A 300 9.27 10.40 -23.00
C GLY A 300 10.03 9.08 -23.16
N SER A 301 11.37 9.12 -23.13
CA SER A 301 12.22 7.96 -23.41
C SER A 301 12.42 7.03 -22.22
N HIS A 302 12.21 7.51 -21.00
CA HIS A 302 12.32 6.73 -19.77
C HIS A 302 11.34 7.29 -18.72
N GLY A 303 10.84 6.41 -17.85
CA GLY A 303 9.96 6.81 -16.75
C GLY A 303 8.76 5.89 -16.61
N THR A 304 7.93 6.17 -15.60
CA THR A 304 6.75 5.37 -15.29
C THR A 304 5.57 6.28 -14.97
N LYS A 305 4.40 5.92 -15.49
CA LYS A 305 3.12 6.60 -15.25
C LYS A 305 2.10 5.59 -14.72
N VAL A 306 1.62 5.81 -13.52
CA VAL A 306 0.65 4.99 -12.80
C VAL A 306 -0.66 5.76 -12.67
N ILE A 307 -1.75 5.18 -13.14
CA ILE A 307 -3.09 5.77 -13.03
C ILE A 307 -3.98 4.82 -12.24
N ILE A 308 -4.35 5.23 -11.04
CA ILE A 308 -5.24 4.50 -10.15
C ILE A 308 -6.63 5.10 -10.30
N TYR A 309 -7.60 4.29 -10.72
CA TYR A 309 -8.97 4.72 -10.99
C TYR A 309 -9.96 3.80 -10.29
N ASN A 310 -11.24 4.15 -10.36
CA ASN A 310 -12.25 3.57 -9.48
C ASN A 310 -11.81 3.69 -8.00
N LEU A 311 -11.44 4.92 -7.62
CA LEU A 311 -11.01 5.28 -6.28
C LEU A 311 -12.08 4.93 -5.25
N TRP A 312 -11.63 4.56 -4.05
CA TRP A 312 -12.53 4.14 -2.98
C TRP A 312 -13.29 5.31 -2.35
N CYS A 313 -14.52 5.02 -1.95
CA CYS A 313 -15.37 5.90 -1.17
C CYS A 313 -15.30 5.56 0.33
N ASN A 314 -15.53 6.58 1.15
CA ASN A 314 -15.75 6.45 2.58
C ASN A 314 -17.16 5.92 2.90
N ASP A 315 -17.48 5.79 4.19
CA ASP A 315 -18.77 5.27 4.65
C ASP A 315 -19.96 6.15 4.23
N ASP A 316 -19.73 7.45 4.03
CA ASP A 316 -20.72 8.42 3.55
C ASP A 316 -20.92 8.37 2.02
N GLY A 317 -20.18 7.52 1.30
CA GLY A 317 -20.26 7.37 -0.15
C GLY A 317 -19.47 8.43 -0.95
N ASN A 318 -18.77 9.34 -0.26
CA ASN A 318 -17.87 10.32 -0.88
C ASN A 318 -16.49 9.70 -1.11
N LEU A 319 -15.72 10.20 -2.08
CA LEU A 319 -14.34 9.76 -2.26
C LEU A 319 -13.51 9.98 -1.00
N GLU A 320 -12.68 8.99 -0.63
CA GLU A 320 -11.77 9.13 0.51
C GLU A 320 -10.72 10.23 0.25
N LEU A 321 -10.27 10.35 -1.01
CA LEU A 321 -9.38 11.42 -1.46
C LEU A 321 -10.21 12.60 -1.98
N ASP A 322 -10.07 13.74 -1.32
CA ASP A 322 -10.65 15.01 -1.71
C ASP A 322 -9.65 15.80 -2.55
N PHE A 323 -10.06 16.07 -3.79
CA PHE A 323 -9.27 16.81 -4.78
C PHE A 323 -9.75 18.25 -5.01
N ASP A 324 -10.86 18.63 -4.38
CA ASP A 324 -11.64 19.81 -4.78
C ASP A 324 -11.60 20.92 -3.72
N THR A 325 -11.49 20.59 -2.41
CA THR A 325 -11.39 21.61 -1.35
C THR A 325 -10.16 22.52 -1.51
N ASN A 326 -9.04 21.98 -2.01
CA ASN A 326 -7.85 22.76 -2.32
C ASN A 326 -7.25 22.25 -3.63
N SER A 327 -7.25 23.10 -4.66
CA SER A 327 -6.76 22.74 -6.00
C SER A 327 -5.28 22.38 -6.05
N LYS A 328 -4.49 22.76 -5.04
CA LYS A 328 -3.04 22.51 -4.93
C LYS A 328 -2.67 21.42 -3.91
N ASP A 329 -3.66 20.70 -3.39
CA ASP A 329 -3.47 19.64 -2.42
C ASP A 329 -4.34 18.43 -2.76
N ILE A 330 -4.07 17.30 -2.11
CA ILE A 330 -4.96 16.15 -2.05
C ILE A 330 -5.20 15.89 -0.57
N ARG A 331 -6.46 15.91 -0.15
CA ARG A 331 -6.83 15.80 1.27
C ARG A 331 -7.56 14.50 1.56
N ILE A 332 -7.60 14.10 2.82
CA ILE A 332 -8.49 13.01 3.26
C ILE A 332 -9.86 13.62 3.61
N ALA A 333 -10.90 13.10 2.96
CA ALA A 333 -12.28 13.53 3.18
C ALA A 333 -12.76 13.18 4.61
N GLY A 334 -13.47 14.11 5.26
CA GLY A 334 -14.13 13.86 6.56
C GLY A 334 -13.27 14.13 7.80
N ASP A 335 -11.95 14.32 7.67
CA ASP A 335 -11.05 14.54 8.82
C ASP A 335 -11.07 15.99 9.36
N VAL A 336 -11.76 16.89 8.67
CA VAL A 336 -11.94 18.29 9.08
C VAL A 336 -13.38 18.50 9.55
N LYS A 337 -13.75 17.93 10.71
CA LYS A 337 -14.86 18.51 11.48
C LYS A 337 -14.34 19.79 12.12
N ARG A 338 -14.22 20.86 11.34
CA ARG A 338 -14.02 22.22 11.85
C ARG A 338 -15.22 22.53 12.73
N ILE A 339 -15.04 22.45 14.04
CA ILE A 339 -16.00 22.98 14.99
C ILE A 339 -15.77 24.49 14.97
N ASP A 340 -16.63 25.24 14.29
CA ASP A 340 -16.54 26.71 14.07
C ASP A 340 -16.56 27.56 15.38
N THR A 341 -16.44 26.94 16.55
CA THR A 341 -16.44 27.58 17.88
C THR A 341 -15.12 27.44 18.64
N LEU A 342 -14.02 27.03 17.98
CA LEU A 342 -12.73 26.81 18.63
C LEU A 342 -11.96 28.12 18.88
N LYS A 343 -11.50 28.31 20.12
CA LYS A 343 -10.64 29.45 20.56
C LYS A 343 -9.38 29.55 19.69
N ALA A 344 -8.87 30.76 19.44
CA ALA A 344 -7.72 31.02 18.55
C ALA A 344 -6.48 30.12 18.77
N TRP A 345 -6.14 29.75 20.02
CA TRP A 345 -5.02 28.83 20.31
C TRP A 345 -5.24 27.40 19.78
N LYS A 346 -6.50 26.94 19.71
CA LYS A 346 -6.85 25.65 19.12
C LYS A 346 -6.69 25.66 17.60
N SER A 347 -6.93 26.80 16.95
CA SER A 347 -6.64 26.98 15.50
C SER A 347 -5.15 26.84 15.22
N VAL A 348 -4.28 27.52 16.00
CA VAL A 348 -2.82 27.44 15.81
C VAL A 348 -2.32 26.00 16.03
N ASN A 349 -2.86 25.31 17.03
CA ASN A 349 -2.53 23.91 17.26
C ASN A 349 -3.00 22.99 16.11
N GLU A 350 -4.22 23.17 15.60
CA GLU A 350 -4.76 22.41 14.45
C GLU A 350 -4.01 22.68 13.15
N ASP A 351 -3.51 23.91 12.97
CA ASP A 351 -2.73 24.34 11.80
C ASP A 351 -1.26 23.94 11.87
N HIS A 352 -0.79 23.37 12.99
CA HIS A 352 0.57 22.85 13.12
C HIS A 352 0.80 21.62 12.25
N ILE A 353 2.02 21.45 11.72
CA ILE A 353 2.42 20.33 10.84
C ILE A 353 2.03 18.98 11.44
N ALA A 354 2.27 18.79 12.74
CA ALA A 354 1.94 17.58 13.51
C ALA A 354 0.47 17.17 13.48
N ASN A 355 -0.44 18.08 13.11
CA ASN A 355 -1.86 17.76 12.94
C ASN A 355 -2.25 17.76 11.46
N ARG A 356 -1.75 18.72 10.68
CA ARG A 356 -2.06 18.86 9.26
C ARG A 356 -1.61 17.68 8.41
N PHE A 357 -0.48 17.04 8.72
CA PHE A 357 0.02 15.91 7.90
C PHE A 357 -0.99 14.76 7.81
N ARG A 358 -1.88 14.61 8.79
CA ARG A 358 -2.88 13.53 8.85
C ARG A 358 -3.88 13.59 7.69
N TYR A 359 -4.19 14.79 7.22
CA TYR A 359 -5.23 15.03 6.22
C TYR A 359 -4.77 15.84 5.00
N SER A 360 -3.59 16.46 5.01
CA SER A 360 -3.04 17.24 3.89
C SER A 360 -1.83 16.51 3.32
N LEU A 361 -1.94 16.02 2.07
CA LEU A 361 -0.86 15.30 1.43
C LEU A 361 0.34 16.21 1.22
N HIS A 362 0.12 17.47 0.85
CA HIS A 362 1.20 18.45 0.69
C HIS A 362 2.04 18.57 1.96
N VAL A 363 1.42 18.64 3.14
CA VAL A 363 2.15 18.72 4.42
C VAL A 363 2.86 17.41 4.71
N TYR A 364 2.22 16.27 4.49
CA TYR A 364 2.86 14.98 4.70
C TYR A 364 4.10 14.78 3.80
N LEU A 365 4.00 15.09 2.52
CA LEU A 365 5.10 14.98 1.55
C LEU A 365 6.28 15.90 1.92
N SER A 366 6.02 17.06 2.53
CA SER A 366 7.08 17.98 2.96
C SER A 366 8.00 17.40 4.05
N ILE A 367 7.49 16.49 4.88
CA ILE A 367 8.23 15.84 5.98
C ILE A 367 8.51 14.36 5.72
N LEU A 368 8.07 13.82 4.58
CA LEU A 368 8.12 12.39 4.31
C LEU A 368 9.55 11.83 4.26
N TYR A 369 10.47 12.63 3.71
CA TYR A 369 11.87 12.29 3.58
C TYR A 369 12.72 13.26 4.39
N LEU A 370 13.68 12.73 5.15
CA LEU A 370 14.56 13.56 5.99
C LEU A 370 15.42 14.50 5.13
N LYS A 371 15.87 14.02 3.97
CA LYS A 371 16.64 14.76 2.97
C LYS A 371 16.24 14.32 1.57
N ILE A 372 15.91 15.27 0.71
CA ILE A 372 15.71 15.04 -0.73
C ILE A 372 16.87 15.73 -1.46
N PRO A 373 17.57 15.04 -2.39
CA PRO A 373 18.59 15.67 -3.21
C PRO A 373 18.04 16.87 -3.98
N GLU A 374 18.80 17.96 -4.11
CA GLU A 374 18.33 19.18 -4.79
C GLU A 374 17.92 18.97 -6.25
N ARG A 375 18.47 17.93 -6.89
CA ARG A 375 18.14 17.53 -8.26
C ARG A 375 16.82 16.78 -8.40
N PHE A 376 16.18 16.40 -7.29
CA PHE A 376 14.92 15.64 -7.30
C PHE A 376 13.77 16.46 -6.71
N GLN A 377 12.63 16.49 -7.40
CA GLN A 377 11.47 17.27 -7.00
C GLN A 377 10.23 16.41 -6.82
N ILE A 378 9.51 16.62 -5.72
CA ILE A 378 8.16 16.09 -5.55
C ILE A 378 7.18 17.19 -5.95
N ILE A 379 6.34 16.92 -6.93
CA ILE A 379 5.37 17.87 -7.50
C ILE A 379 3.98 17.36 -7.19
N LEU A 380 3.20 18.11 -6.40
CA LEU A 380 1.82 17.77 -6.05
C LEU A 380 0.88 18.79 -6.69
N ARG A 381 -0.09 18.32 -7.49
CA ARG A 381 -1.08 19.19 -8.15
C ARG A 381 -0.45 20.39 -8.88
N GLY A 382 0.63 20.11 -9.63
CA GLY A 382 1.41 21.12 -10.35
C GLY A 382 2.31 22.04 -9.49
N GLN A 383 2.40 21.84 -8.18
CA GLN A 383 3.25 22.64 -7.30
C GLN A 383 4.39 21.80 -6.71
N VAL A 384 5.63 22.31 -6.81
CA VAL A 384 6.78 21.70 -6.14
C VAL A 384 6.59 21.77 -4.62
N VAL A 385 6.60 20.62 -3.97
CA VAL A 385 6.55 20.47 -2.52
C VAL A 385 7.91 20.81 -1.95
N LYS A 386 7.98 21.86 -1.13
CA LYS A 386 9.22 22.24 -0.44
C LYS A 386 9.46 21.28 0.73
N PRO A 387 10.63 20.62 0.82
CA PRO A 387 10.98 19.84 1.99
C PRO A 387 11.01 20.73 3.24
N HIS A 388 10.44 20.22 4.32
CA HIS A 388 10.40 20.90 5.62
C HIS A 388 11.17 20.07 6.65
N ASN A 389 12.29 20.60 7.13
CA ASN A 389 13.07 19.95 8.17
C ASN A 389 12.53 20.35 9.55
N ILE A 390 11.92 19.40 10.26
CA ILE A 390 11.33 19.62 11.59
C ILE A 390 12.38 20.12 12.61
N ALA A 391 13.67 19.82 12.41
CA ALA A 391 14.72 20.35 13.27
C ALA A 391 14.83 21.89 13.22
N ASP A 392 14.41 22.51 12.11
CA ASP A 392 14.41 23.96 11.95
C ASP A 392 13.32 24.62 12.82
N ASP A 393 12.33 23.87 13.31
CA ASP A 393 11.28 24.36 14.20
C ASP A 393 11.68 24.34 15.68
N LEU A 394 12.91 23.91 16.00
CA LEU A 394 13.39 23.74 17.36
C LEU A 394 14.14 24.96 17.89
N LYS A 395 13.97 25.23 19.18
CA LYS A 395 14.78 26.09 20.05
C LYS A 395 15.68 25.20 20.91
N TYR A 396 16.84 25.72 21.27
CA TYR A 396 17.83 25.05 22.12
C TYR A 396 18.13 23.61 21.69
N PRO A 397 18.51 23.38 20.41
CA PRO A 397 18.76 22.03 19.93
C PRO A 397 19.98 21.41 20.64
N GLN A 398 19.83 20.16 21.07
CA GLN A 398 20.90 19.30 21.58
C GLN A 398 21.03 18.07 20.69
N PHE A 399 22.24 17.54 20.59
CA PHE A 399 22.54 16.37 19.77
C PHE A 399 22.94 15.20 20.68
N VAL A 400 22.05 14.22 20.81
CA VAL A 400 22.27 13.06 21.67
C VAL A 400 22.66 11.87 20.81
N LYS A 401 23.81 11.27 21.11
CA LYS A 401 24.28 10.05 20.45
C LYS A 401 23.64 8.82 21.10
N TYR A 402 23.17 7.90 20.28
CA TYR A 402 22.67 6.60 20.70
C TYR A 402 23.33 5.49 19.88
N ALA A 403 23.88 4.50 20.57
CA ALA A 403 24.47 3.31 19.98
C ALA A 403 23.79 2.07 20.58
N PRO A 404 22.85 1.43 19.87
CA PRO A 404 22.19 0.22 20.36
C PRO A 404 23.17 -0.97 20.42
N LEU A 405 23.15 -1.74 21.50
CA LEU A 405 23.90 -3.00 21.58
C LEU A 405 23.23 -4.06 20.69
N ILE A 406 23.80 -4.29 19.50
CA ILE A 406 23.35 -5.32 18.56
C ILE A 406 24.24 -6.55 18.76
N GLY A 407 23.66 -7.68 19.18
CA GLY A 407 24.39 -8.95 19.29
C GLY A 407 25.54 -9.01 20.31
N GLY A 408 25.58 -8.12 21.31
CA GLY A 408 26.59 -8.14 22.38
C GLY A 408 27.96 -7.55 22.00
N SER A 409 28.12 -7.00 20.80
CA SER A 409 29.33 -6.30 20.35
C SER A 409 29.03 -4.84 20.04
N THR A 410 29.89 -3.93 20.52
CA THR A 410 29.88 -2.49 20.15
C THR A 410 30.65 -2.20 18.87
N LYS A 411 31.36 -3.19 18.32
CA LYS A 411 32.12 -3.06 17.06
C LYS A 411 31.18 -3.29 15.88
N GLY A 412 30.61 -2.21 15.34
CA GLY A 412 29.75 -2.23 14.15
C GLY A 412 28.34 -1.66 14.36
N THR A 413 28.01 -1.19 15.57
CA THR A 413 26.71 -0.55 15.84
C THR A 413 26.53 0.75 15.04
N ALA A 414 25.42 0.86 14.32
CA ALA A 414 25.01 2.12 13.69
C ALA A 414 24.80 3.21 14.76
N LEU A 415 25.68 4.20 14.79
CA LEU A 415 25.54 5.37 15.66
C LEU A 415 24.38 6.24 15.14
N THR A 416 23.34 6.37 15.95
CA THR A 416 22.21 7.27 15.66
C THR A 416 22.42 8.58 16.40
N VAL A 417 22.30 9.70 15.69
CA VAL A 417 22.30 11.03 16.30
C VAL A 417 20.86 11.53 16.35
N THR A 418 20.36 11.73 17.56
CA THR A 418 19.05 12.33 17.81
C THR A 418 19.22 13.83 17.97
N THR A 419 18.54 14.62 17.15
CA THR A 419 18.39 16.06 17.39
C THR A 419 17.15 16.26 18.25
N ILE A 420 17.32 16.78 19.45
CA ILE A 420 16.22 17.05 20.39
C ILE A 420 16.18 18.54 20.70
N GLY A 421 14.99 19.11 20.82
CA GLY A 421 14.83 20.52 21.09
C GLY A 421 13.43 20.87 21.59
N PHE A 422 13.23 22.14 21.91
CA PHE A 422 11.95 22.67 22.35
C PHE A 422 11.27 23.42 21.21
N LEU A 423 10.02 23.09 20.89
CA LEU A 423 9.34 23.65 19.73
C LEU A 423 9.22 25.20 19.82
N LYS A 424 9.48 25.89 18.71
CA LYS A 424 9.44 27.37 18.67
C LYS A 424 8.10 27.95 19.09
N GLU A 425 7.02 27.29 18.71
CA GLU A 425 5.65 27.70 18.97
C GLU A 425 5.14 27.30 20.36
N ALA A 426 5.86 26.43 21.08
CA ALA A 426 5.49 26.08 22.44
C ALA A 426 5.66 27.30 23.38
N PRO A 427 4.74 27.50 24.36
CA PRO A 427 3.66 26.60 24.76
C PRO A 427 2.31 26.83 24.03
N GLN A 428 2.26 27.66 22.97
CA GLN A 428 1.00 27.98 22.28
C GLN A 428 0.40 26.76 21.57
N VAL A 429 1.26 25.83 21.15
CA VAL A 429 0.88 24.52 20.64
C VAL A 429 1.26 23.42 21.64
N ASN A 430 0.41 22.40 21.76
CA ASN A 430 0.63 21.26 22.65
C ASN A 430 1.13 20.06 21.82
N ILE A 431 2.27 20.23 21.18
CA ILE A 431 2.91 19.23 20.35
C ILE A 431 4.23 18.79 21.00
N HIS A 432 4.49 17.50 20.97
CA HIS A 432 5.68 16.87 21.53
C HIS A 432 5.85 15.47 20.92
N GLY A 433 7.04 14.89 21.06
CA GLY A 433 7.34 13.54 20.59
C GLY A 433 8.44 13.48 19.55
N PHE A 434 8.71 12.27 19.05
CA PHE A 434 9.83 12.00 18.16
C PHE A 434 9.39 11.71 16.74
N ASN A 435 10.07 12.30 15.76
CA ASN A 435 9.95 11.97 14.35
C ASN A 435 11.04 10.95 14.02
N VAL A 436 10.63 9.70 13.85
CA VAL A 436 11.53 8.57 13.61
C VAL A 436 11.53 8.21 12.14
N TYR A 437 12.71 8.30 11.53
CA TYR A 437 12.96 7.94 10.14
C TYR A 437 13.68 6.58 10.07
N HIS A 438 13.57 5.89 8.96
CA HIS A 438 14.32 4.68 8.61
C HIS A 438 14.73 4.81 7.14
N LYS A 439 16.02 4.74 6.85
CA LYS A 439 16.60 4.93 5.51
C LYS A 439 16.02 6.16 4.81
N ASN A 440 16.14 7.32 5.47
CA ASN A 440 15.63 8.61 4.99
C ASN A 440 14.09 8.74 4.92
N ARG A 441 13.31 7.69 5.18
CA ARG A 441 11.84 7.67 5.11
C ARG A 441 11.21 7.79 6.50
N LEU A 442 10.27 8.72 6.68
CA LEU A 442 9.54 8.92 7.94
C LEU A 442 8.67 7.71 8.26
N ILE A 443 8.81 7.09 9.44
CA ILE A 443 7.98 5.94 9.85
C ILE A 443 7.01 6.36 10.94
N LEU A 444 7.50 6.99 12.02
CA LEU A 444 6.69 7.43 13.14
C LEU A 444 6.75 8.97 13.28
N PRO A 445 5.73 9.72 12.82
CA PRO A 445 5.63 11.15 13.05
C PRO A 445 5.17 11.47 14.47
N PHE A 446 5.85 12.41 15.14
CA PHE A 446 5.49 12.92 16.48
C PHE A 446 5.14 11.82 17.50
N TRP A 447 5.92 10.75 17.54
CA TRP A 447 5.74 9.62 18.44
C TRP A 447 5.87 10.03 19.90
N GLN A 448 4.77 9.92 20.64
CA GLN A 448 4.71 10.23 22.06
C GLN A 448 5.27 9.07 22.87
N VAL A 449 6.49 9.24 23.39
CA VAL A 449 7.16 8.23 24.19
C VAL A 449 6.97 8.40 25.69
N VAL A 450 6.72 9.61 26.20
CA VAL A 450 6.42 9.82 27.63
C VAL A 450 4.93 10.11 27.85
N ASN A 451 4.49 9.99 29.10
CA ASN A 451 3.16 10.42 29.49
C ASN A 451 3.19 11.90 29.90
N TYR A 452 2.37 12.73 29.25
CA TYR A 452 2.33 14.19 29.44
C TYR A 452 1.12 14.65 30.27
N LEU A 453 0.66 13.82 31.21
CA LEU A 453 -0.38 14.22 32.19
C LEU A 453 0.05 15.49 32.95
N ASP A 454 1.31 15.60 33.32
CA ASP A 454 1.92 16.81 33.85
C ASP A 454 2.42 17.75 32.72
N SER A 455 2.78 18.99 33.06
CA SER A 455 3.36 19.93 32.09
C SER A 455 4.79 19.58 31.64
N ARG A 456 5.45 18.63 32.32
CA ARG A 456 6.83 18.22 32.06
C ARG A 456 6.96 17.54 30.70
N GLY A 457 7.97 17.93 29.94
CA GLY A 457 8.26 17.38 28.60
C GLY A 457 7.40 17.95 27.46
N ARG A 458 6.33 18.70 27.76
CA ARG A 458 5.48 19.28 26.70
C ARG A 458 6.28 20.28 25.88
N GLY A 459 6.17 20.23 24.55
CA GLY A 459 6.96 21.04 23.64
C GLY A 459 8.31 20.43 23.25
N VAL A 460 8.75 19.33 23.89
CA VAL A 460 9.98 18.63 23.50
C VAL A 460 9.71 17.80 22.26
N VAL A 461 10.47 18.07 21.20
CA VAL A 461 10.41 17.36 19.93
C VAL A 461 11.79 16.83 19.56
N GLY A 462 11.84 15.59 19.09
CA GLY A 462 13.07 14.96 18.62
C GLY A 462 12.98 14.47 17.18
N ILE A 463 14.12 14.37 16.52
CA ILE A 463 14.28 13.83 15.17
C ILE A 463 15.43 12.84 15.19
N LEU A 464 15.20 11.63 14.68
CA LEU A 464 16.24 10.61 14.55
C LEU A 464 16.00 9.67 13.37
N GLN A 465 17.07 9.03 12.91
CA GLN A 465 17.03 7.97 11.92
C GLN A 465 17.46 6.64 12.58
N ALA A 466 16.55 5.68 12.65
CA ALA A 466 16.70 4.42 13.37
C ALA A 466 16.83 3.21 12.41
N ASP A 467 17.91 3.18 11.63
CA ASP A 467 18.15 2.15 10.60
C ASP A 467 18.42 0.74 11.16
N PHE A 468 18.57 0.61 12.46
CA PHE A 468 18.82 -0.66 13.17
C PHE A 468 17.53 -1.40 13.58
N ILE A 469 16.35 -0.85 13.27
CA ILE A 469 15.04 -1.47 13.51
C ILE A 469 14.31 -1.53 12.17
N GLU A 470 13.75 -2.69 11.86
CA GLU A 470 12.98 -2.89 10.64
C GLU A 470 11.55 -2.36 10.79
N PRO A 471 11.02 -1.62 9.81
CA PRO A 471 9.63 -1.16 9.80
C PRO A 471 8.66 -2.33 9.56
N THR A 472 7.40 -2.15 9.95
CA THR A 472 6.30 -3.04 9.53
C THR A 472 6.10 -2.97 8.01
N HIS A 473 5.39 -3.94 7.44
CA HIS A 473 5.22 -4.06 5.98
C HIS A 473 4.61 -2.83 5.29
N ASN A 474 3.74 -2.10 5.98
CA ASN A 474 3.11 -0.86 5.50
C ASN A 474 3.95 0.42 5.76
N LYS A 475 5.11 0.27 6.40
CA LYS A 475 6.04 1.35 6.77
C LYS A 475 5.41 2.47 7.62
N GLN A 476 4.42 2.14 8.45
CA GLN A 476 3.75 3.08 9.38
C GLN A 476 4.02 2.78 10.86
N ASP A 477 4.76 1.73 11.17
CA ASP A 477 5.25 1.40 12.52
C ASP A 477 6.56 0.59 12.37
N PHE A 478 7.17 0.22 13.49
CA PHE A 478 8.30 -0.70 13.56
C PHE A 478 7.91 -2.07 14.10
N GLU A 479 8.66 -3.10 13.72
CA GLU A 479 8.51 -4.42 14.32
C GLU A 479 8.77 -4.36 15.85
N ARG A 480 7.91 -5.02 16.63
CA ARG A 480 7.94 -4.99 18.10
C ARG A 480 9.04 -5.89 18.68
N THR A 481 10.27 -5.56 18.33
CA THR A 481 11.49 -6.25 18.76
C THR A 481 12.02 -5.69 20.09
N SER A 482 12.98 -6.39 20.70
CA SER A 482 13.68 -5.89 21.90
C SER A 482 14.48 -4.60 21.63
N LEU A 483 14.95 -4.39 20.40
CA LEU A 483 15.62 -3.16 19.99
C LEU A 483 14.64 -1.98 19.96
N PHE A 484 13.43 -2.19 19.45
CA PHE A 484 12.37 -1.17 19.47
C PHE A 484 12.02 -0.74 20.90
N GLN A 485 11.84 -1.69 21.81
CA GLN A 485 11.56 -1.40 23.21
C GLN A 485 12.71 -0.63 23.89
N LYS A 486 13.97 -1.01 23.62
CA LYS A 486 15.15 -0.30 24.13
C LYS A 486 15.23 1.13 23.58
N LEU A 487 14.89 1.34 22.31
CA LEU A 487 14.81 2.67 21.73
C LEU A 487 13.73 3.50 22.45
N GLU A 488 12.52 2.96 22.63
CA GLU A 488 11.45 3.66 23.35
C GLU A 488 11.88 4.11 24.74
N VAL A 489 12.51 3.22 25.52
CA VAL A 489 13.06 3.55 26.84
C VAL A 489 14.11 4.65 26.74
N ARG A 490 15.04 4.56 25.79
CA ARG A 490 16.06 5.60 25.62
C ARG A 490 15.46 6.94 25.23
N LEU A 491 14.45 6.99 24.37
CA LEU A 491 13.80 8.25 23.97
C LEU A 491 13.06 8.89 25.15
N LYS A 492 12.47 8.09 26.05
CA LYS A 492 11.92 8.57 27.32
C LYS A 492 12.99 9.24 28.18
N GLU A 493 14.12 8.57 28.39
CA GLU A 493 15.26 9.11 29.15
C GLU A 493 15.81 10.40 28.53
N MET A 494 16.02 10.42 27.21
CA MET A 494 16.48 11.61 26.47
C MET A 494 15.54 12.81 26.69
N THR A 495 14.23 12.57 26.72
CA THR A 495 13.22 13.63 26.97
C THR A 495 13.42 14.26 28.34
N TRP A 496 13.67 13.44 29.37
CA TRP A 496 13.89 13.91 30.73
C TRP A 496 15.25 14.57 30.92
N GLU A 497 16.32 13.97 30.38
CA GLU A 497 17.67 14.55 30.37
C GLU A 497 17.65 15.95 29.74
N TYR A 498 16.99 16.09 28.59
CA TYR A 498 16.82 17.39 27.92
C TYR A 498 16.01 18.37 28.77
N TRP A 499 14.86 17.92 29.30
CA TRP A 499 13.97 18.78 30.09
C TRP A 499 14.71 19.39 31.30
N TYR A 500 15.38 18.55 32.10
CA TYR A 500 16.13 19.00 33.28
C TYR A 500 17.41 19.77 32.95
N SER A 501 17.94 19.61 31.74
CA SER A 501 19.09 20.38 31.27
C SER A 501 18.72 21.79 30.85
N VAL A 502 17.48 22.04 30.42
CA VAL A 502 17.04 23.32 29.83
C VAL A 502 16.15 24.13 30.77
N PHE A 503 15.33 23.48 31.60
CA PHE A 503 14.39 24.08 32.55
C PHE A 503 14.63 23.55 33.96
#